data_AF-A0A7Y6WUL9-F1
#
_entry.id   AF-A0A7Y6WUL9-F1
#
_cell.length_a   1.000
_cell.length_b   1.000
_cell.length_c   1.000
_cell.angle_alpha   90.00
_cell.angle_beta   90.00
_cell.angle_gamma   90.00
#
_symmetry.space_group_name_H-M   'P 1'
#
loop_
_entity.id
_entity.type
_entity.pdbx_description
1 polymer ?
#
loop_
_entity_poly.entity_id
_entity_poly.type
_entity_poly.pdbx_seq_one_letter_code
_entity_poly.pdbx_strand_id
1 'polypeptide(L)'
;MAGAAALTLGTACEERDRGTQGQASGQSPVNDQLAQAQQRTESAFGSARQAQEQASKQQEQAASAQKELHEKQQAYQEAQAQAHTASQEAQQAQQRAQQQAQQARQEAQQAQQEAQQAQRQQSERLAQQNQQARQQTEQLRQQSQQPVAVAPAPQAQQQQQGAQAQEGAEQQIVGEVLSANDDELLLSSRGEPQLRLQMSPQTQVTVDGRQASAGDIQEGSQVRASYRTDAQSGEPQAVRIEATSQVQPTAPAAPESGQSTPGSQQPTQ
;
A
#
# COMPACT_ATOMS: atom_id res chain seq x y z
N MET A 1 4.74 47.15 40.18
CA MET A 1 5.07 47.83 38.91
C MET A 1 3.91 47.56 37.96
N ALA A 2 2.83 48.34 38.04
CA ALA A 2 2.62 49.67 37.45
C ALA A 2 2.46 49.60 35.91
N GLY A 3 1.28 49.96 35.41
CA GLY A 3 1.06 50.14 33.97
C GLY A 3 -0.42 50.14 33.52
N ALA A 4 -1.28 50.96 34.13
CA ALA A 4 -2.60 51.28 33.59
C ALA A 4 -2.45 52.47 32.61
N ALA A 5 -2.78 52.26 31.33
CA ALA A 5 -2.82 53.32 30.32
C ALA A 5 -4.28 53.74 30.10
N ALA A 6 -4.67 54.85 30.73
CA ALA A 6 -5.90 55.57 30.45
C ALA A 6 -5.65 56.51 29.26
N LEU A 7 -6.34 56.31 28.15
CA LEU A 7 -6.35 57.23 27.02
C LEU A 7 -7.58 58.14 27.13
N THR A 8 -7.37 59.34 27.66
CA THR A 8 -8.32 60.45 27.60
C THR A 8 -8.12 61.21 26.29
N LEU A 9 -9.07 61.09 25.36
CA LEU A 9 -9.15 61.97 24.19
C LEU A 9 -10.11 63.12 24.51
N GLY A 10 -9.53 64.28 24.79
CA GLY A 10 -10.23 65.55 24.75
C GLY A 10 -10.40 66.00 23.31
N THR A 11 -11.60 66.45 22.94
CA THR A 11 -11.80 67.29 21.77
C THR A 11 -12.24 68.66 22.26
N ALA A 12 -11.46 69.65 21.84
CA ALA A 12 -11.57 71.04 22.22
C ALA A 12 -12.83 71.67 21.60
N CYS A 13 -13.50 72.50 22.39
CA CYS A 13 -14.42 73.51 21.90
C CYS A 13 -13.62 74.55 21.12
N GLU A 14 -13.86 74.68 19.82
CA GLU A 14 -13.36 75.82 19.04
C GLU A 14 -14.55 76.71 18.66
N GLU A 15 -14.55 77.88 19.27
CA GLU A 15 -15.52 78.96 19.16
C GLU A 15 -14.97 79.99 18.16
N ARG A 16 -15.69 80.25 17.04
CA ARG A 16 -15.56 81.52 16.30
C ARG A 16 -16.74 81.81 15.36
N ASP A 17 -17.67 82.58 15.90
CA ASP A 17 -18.20 83.87 15.42
C ASP A 17 -18.32 84.20 13.90
N ARG A 18 -19.57 84.59 13.57
CA ARG A 18 -20.05 85.62 12.61
C ARG A 18 -20.02 85.39 11.10
N GLY A 19 -21.24 85.21 10.57
CA GLY A 19 -21.65 85.55 9.22
C GLY A 19 -23.18 85.67 9.13
N THR A 20 -23.71 86.82 9.53
CA THR A 20 -25.13 87.20 9.36
C THR A 20 -25.36 87.68 7.93
N GLN A 21 -26.22 86.98 7.16
CA GLN A 21 -27.08 87.58 6.12
C GLN A 21 -28.05 86.55 5.54
N GLY A 22 -29.35 86.85 5.58
CA GLY A 22 -30.38 86.10 4.87
C GLY A 22 -31.63 85.80 5.69
N GLN A 23 -32.40 86.83 6.05
CA GLN A 23 -33.75 86.67 6.58
C GLN A 23 -34.72 86.67 5.39
N ALA A 24 -35.20 85.50 5.01
CA ALA A 24 -36.41 85.32 4.22
C ALA A 24 -37.39 84.47 5.04
N SER A 25 -38.55 85.07 5.31
CA SER A 25 -39.82 84.45 5.74
C SER A 25 -40.09 83.17 4.95
N GLY A 26 -40.64 82.07 5.45
CA GLY A 26 -41.25 81.73 6.72
C GLY A 26 -41.80 80.30 6.55
N GLN A 27 -41.82 79.51 7.64
CA GLN A 27 -42.41 78.17 7.72
C GLN A 27 -41.74 77.06 6.86
N SER A 28 -40.45 76.79 7.03
CA SER A 28 -39.85 75.50 6.62
C SER A 28 -38.68 74.96 7.48
N PRO A 29 -37.88 75.74 8.24
CA PRO A 29 -36.68 75.17 8.89
C PRO A 29 -36.99 74.26 10.09
N VAL A 30 -38.11 74.47 10.79
CA VAL A 30 -38.51 73.62 11.93
C VAL A 30 -39.01 72.26 11.47
N ASN A 31 -39.71 72.19 10.33
CA ASN A 31 -40.15 70.93 9.76
C ASN A 31 -38.98 70.13 9.17
N ASP A 32 -38.02 70.79 8.51
CA ASP A 32 -36.79 70.14 8.04
C ASP A 32 -35.94 69.63 9.20
N GLN A 33 -35.83 70.41 10.27
CA GLN A 33 -35.07 70.02 11.47
C GLN A 33 -35.74 68.87 12.23
N LEU A 34 -37.08 68.83 12.27
CA LEU A 34 -37.83 67.71 12.84
C LEU A 34 -37.69 66.44 11.99
N ALA A 35 -37.75 66.54 10.66
CA ALA A 35 -37.54 65.41 9.76
C ALA A 35 -36.12 64.85 9.87
N GLN A 36 -35.10 65.72 9.96
CA GLN A 36 -33.72 65.29 10.20
C GLN A 36 -33.54 64.66 11.58
N ALA A 37 -34.20 65.18 12.62
CA ALA A 37 -34.15 64.60 13.96
C ALA A 37 -34.80 63.20 14.00
N GLN A 38 -35.91 63.00 13.29
CA GLN A 38 -36.54 61.69 13.15
C GLN A 38 -35.64 60.70 12.40
N GLN A 39 -35.09 61.09 11.25
CA GLN A 39 -34.18 60.23 10.48
C GLN A 39 -32.92 59.85 11.27
N ARG A 40 -32.34 60.79 12.04
CA ARG A 40 -31.20 60.50 12.93
C ARG A 40 -31.59 59.50 14.01
N THR A 41 -32.78 59.63 14.57
CA THR A 41 -33.30 58.72 15.59
C THR A 41 -33.48 57.32 15.02
N GLU A 42 -34.09 57.17 13.84
CA GLU A 42 -34.24 55.89 13.15
C GLU A 42 -32.88 55.24 12.82
N SER A 43 -31.91 56.03 12.34
CA SER A 43 -30.56 55.53 12.08
C SER A 43 -29.82 55.10 13.36
N ALA A 44 -30.02 55.81 14.47
CA ALA A 44 -29.44 55.47 15.76
C ALA A 44 -30.05 54.17 16.32
N PHE A 45 -31.36 53.97 16.22
CA PHE A 45 -32.02 52.72 16.60
C PHE A 45 -31.59 51.55 15.71
N GLY A 46 -31.47 51.77 14.40
CA GLY A 46 -30.95 50.76 13.48
C GLY A 46 -29.52 50.35 13.84
N SER A 47 -28.65 51.32 14.10
CA SER A 47 -27.27 51.07 14.51
C SER A 47 -27.17 50.36 15.87
N ALA A 48 -28.03 50.72 16.84
CA ALA A 48 -28.09 50.06 18.14
C ALA A 48 -28.54 48.60 18.02
N ARG A 49 -29.52 48.31 17.15
CA ARG A 49 -29.97 46.94 16.87
C ARG A 49 -28.85 46.11 16.23
N GLN A 50 -28.16 46.66 15.24
CA GLN A 50 -27.03 46.00 14.60
C GLN A 50 -25.89 45.73 15.59
N ALA A 51 -25.57 46.69 16.46
CA ALA A 51 -24.57 46.51 17.51
C ALA A 51 -24.98 45.42 18.51
N GLN A 52 -26.25 45.34 18.88
CA GLN A 52 -26.79 44.27 19.72
C GLN A 52 -26.66 42.90 19.03
N GLU A 53 -27.04 42.79 17.75
CA GLU A 53 -26.91 41.55 16.98
C GLU A 53 -25.44 41.10 16.86
N GLN A 54 -24.52 42.03 16.63
CA GLN A 54 -23.09 41.73 16.57
C GLN A 54 -22.55 41.27 17.93
N ALA A 55 -22.96 41.91 19.03
CA ALA A 55 -22.57 41.50 20.38
C ALA A 55 -23.10 40.10 20.72
N SER A 56 -24.36 39.80 20.37
CA SER A 56 -24.93 38.45 20.56
C SER A 56 -24.18 37.40 19.74
N LYS A 57 -23.90 37.66 18.46
CA LYS A 57 -23.09 36.76 17.62
C LYS A 57 -21.70 36.52 18.20
N GLN A 58 -21.03 37.57 18.70
CA GLN A 58 -19.72 37.41 19.36
C GLN A 58 -19.81 36.60 20.64
N GLN A 59 -20.88 36.75 21.43
CA GLN A 59 -21.11 35.95 22.63
C GLN A 59 -21.33 34.47 22.29
N GLU A 60 -22.11 34.16 21.25
CA GLU A 60 -22.33 32.80 20.77
C GLU A 60 -21.03 32.17 20.23
N GLN A 61 -20.23 32.96 19.49
CA GLN A 61 -18.91 32.53 19.01
C GLN A 61 -17.94 32.24 20.17
N ALA A 62 -17.91 33.10 21.20
CA ALA A 62 -17.08 32.87 22.37
C ALA A 62 -17.50 31.61 23.14
N ALA A 63 -18.81 31.39 23.30
CA ALA A 63 -19.35 30.20 23.99
C ALA A 63 -19.05 28.91 23.21
N SER A 64 -19.21 28.92 21.89
CA SER A 64 -18.88 27.78 21.03
C SER A 64 -17.39 27.49 21.01
N ALA A 65 -16.53 28.51 20.93
CA ALA A 65 -15.08 28.34 21.02
C ALA A 65 -14.64 27.72 22.36
N GLN A 66 -15.26 28.11 23.49
CA GLN A 66 -14.98 27.50 24.78
C GLN A 66 -15.39 26.02 24.84
N LYS A 67 -16.55 25.69 24.26
CA LYS A 67 -17.01 24.30 24.17
C LYS A 67 -16.06 23.46 23.32
N GLU A 68 -15.65 23.97 22.16
CA GLU A 68 -14.74 23.27 21.26
C GLU A 68 -13.36 23.07 21.89
N LEU A 69 -12.84 24.05 22.63
CA LEU A 69 -11.60 23.90 23.39
C LEU A 69 -11.69 22.74 24.40
N HIS A 70 -12.81 22.63 25.10
CA HIS A 70 -13.03 21.57 26.07
C HIS A 70 -13.14 20.19 25.41
N GLU A 71 -13.90 20.08 24.32
CA GLU A 71 -14.01 18.85 23.53
C GLU A 71 -12.65 18.42 22.95
N LYS A 72 -11.88 19.37 22.40
CA LYS A 72 -10.53 19.09 21.89
C LYS A 72 -9.58 18.66 23.00
N GLN A 73 -9.67 19.23 24.20
CA GLN A 73 -8.86 18.81 25.34
C GLN A 73 -9.18 17.37 25.78
N GLN A 74 -10.47 16.99 25.80
CA GLN A 74 -10.88 15.61 26.09
C GLN A 74 -10.40 14.65 25.00
N ALA A 75 -10.62 14.98 23.73
CA ALA A 75 -10.16 14.18 22.60
C ALA A 75 -8.64 13.98 22.60
N TYR A 76 -7.87 15.00 23.01
CA TYR A 76 -6.43 14.90 23.13
C TYR A 76 -5.99 13.91 24.23
N GLN A 77 -6.65 13.92 25.39
CA GLN A 77 -6.36 12.95 26.45
C GLN A 77 -6.72 11.53 26.03
N GLU A 78 -7.88 11.35 25.39
CA GLU A 78 -8.30 10.04 24.89
C GLU A 78 -7.34 9.52 23.82
N ALA A 79 -6.92 10.37 22.89
CA ALA A 79 -5.93 10.03 21.88
C ALA A 79 -4.58 9.61 22.50
N GLN A 80 -4.13 10.30 23.56
CA GLN A 80 -2.92 9.87 24.29
C GLN A 80 -3.10 8.50 24.97
N ALA A 81 -4.25 8.25 25.60
CA ALA A 81 -4.53 6.97 26.27
C ALA A 81 -4.60 5.81 25.26
N GLN A 82 -5.24 6.05 24.10
CA GLN A 82 -5.31 5.09 23.01
C GLN A 82 -3.92 4.82 22.42
N ALA A 83 -3.11 5.87 22.19
CA ALA A 83 -1.74 5.69 21.69
C ALA A 83 -0.88 4.87 22.66
N HIS A 84 -1.00 5.11 23.97
CA HIS A 84 -0.31 4.31 24.99
C HIS A 84 -0.73 2.84 24.96
N THR A 85 -2.04 2.59 24.91
CA THR A 85 -2.62 1.24 24.85
C THR A 85 -2.16 0.50 23.59
N ALA A 86 -2.24 1.17 22.42
CA ALA A 86 -1.78 0.63 21.16
C ALA A 86 -0.29 0.28 21.20
N SER A 87 0.55 1.11 21.83
CA SER A 87 1.99 0.81 21.98
C SER A 87 2.23 -0.43 22.86
N GLN A 88 1.44 -0.61 23.93
CA GLN A 88 1.57 -1.75 24.82
C GLN A 88 1.12 -3.04 24.13
N GLU A 89 0.01 -2.98 23.39
CA GLU A 89 -0.50 -4.12 22.62
C GLU A 89 0.48 -4.50 21.50
N ALA A 90 1.07 -3.51 20.82
CA ALA A 90 2.13 -3.74 19.83
C ALA A 90 3.37 -4.41 20.46
N GLN A 91 3.81 -3.97 21.64
CA GLN A 91 4.91 -4.62 22.37
C GLN A 91 4.57 -6.08 22.74
N GLN A 92 3.34 -6.35 23.18
CA GLN A 92 2.91 -7.71 23.51
C GLN A 92 2.83 -8.59 22.26
N ALA A 93 2.31 -8.06 21.14
CA ALA A 93 2.27 -8.76 19.86
C ALA A 93 3.68 -9.09 19.36
N GLN A 94 4.63 -8.17 19.49
CA GLN A 94 6.04 -8.41 19.16
C GLN A 94 6.64 -9.53 20.02
N GLN A 95 6.36 -9.57 21.33
CA GLN A 95 6.84 -10.65 22.20
C GLN A 95 6.26 -12.01 21.81
N ARG A 96 4.96 -12.08 21.48
CA ARG A 96 4.32 -13.32 21.00
C ARG A 96 4.92 -13.77 19.67
N ALA A 97 5.11 -12.84 18.73
CA ALA A 97 5.73 -13.13 17.45
C ALA A 97 7.16 -13.66 17.62
N GLN A 98 7.95 -13.10 18.55
CA GLN A 98 9.29 -13.60 18.86
C GLN A 98 9.26 -15.03 19.43
N GLN A 99 8.34 -15.34 20.34
CA GLN A 99 8.20 -16.71 20.88
C GLN A 99 7.81 -17.71 19.79
N GLN A 100 6.84 -17.35 18.95
CA GLN A 100 6.42 -18.20 17.83
C GLN A 100 7.56 -18.39 16.81
N ALA A 101 8.32 -17.34 16.53
CA ALA A 101 9.49 -17.43 15.66
C ALA A 101 10.59 -18.32 16.25
N GLN A 102 10.80 -18.31 17.57
CA GLN A 102 11.75 -19.22 18.23
C GLN A 102 11.31 -20.68 18.08
N GLN A 103 10.02 -20.97 18.28
CA GLN A 103 9.49 -22.33 18.11
C GLN A 103 9.62 -22.80 16.66
N ALA A 104 9.22 -21.98 15.69
CA ALA A 104 9.36 -22.29 14.28
C ALA A 104 10.83 -22.50 13.86
N ARG A 105 11.77 -21.72 14.44
CA ARG A 105 13.21 -21.90 14.19
C ARG A 105 13.72 -23.24 14.72
N GLN A 106 13.27 -23.68 15.89
CA GLN A 106 13.66 -24.99 16.43
C GLN A 106 13.15 -26.13 15.54
N GLU A 107 11.88 -26.07 15.13
CA GLU A 107 11.28 -27.06 14.24
C GLU A 107 11.96 -27.08 12.86
N ALA A 108 12.23 -25.90 12.28
CA ALA A 108 12.96 -25.78 11.02
C ALA A 108 14.39 -26.35 11.12
N GLN A 109 15.10 -26.10 12.22
CA GLN A 109 16.43 -26.67 12.46
C GLN A 109 16.39 -28.20 12.56
N GLN A 110 15.38 -28.75 13.22
CA GLN A 110 15.20 -30.20 13.32
C GLN A 110 14.88 -30.82 11.95
N ALA A 111 13.93 -30.25 11.22
CA ALA A 111 13.58 -30.69 9.87
C ALA A 111 14.79 -30.60 8.91
N GLN A 112 15.62 -29.56 9.04
CA GLN A 112 16.82 -29.40 8.21
C GLN A 112 17.86 -30.50 8.50
N GLN A 113 18.06 -30.88 9.77
CA GLN A 113 18.94 -32.01 10.12
C GLN A 113 18.41 -33.34 9.59
N GLU A 114 17.10 -33.58 9.75
CA GLU A 114 16.46 -34.80 9.28
C GLU A 114 16.51 -34.91 7.75
N ALA A 115 16.26 -33.81 7.04
CA ALA A 115 16.38 -33.74 5.58
C ALA A 115 17.80 -34.06 5.10
N GLN A 116 18.84 -33.56 5.80
CA GLN A 116 20.24 -33.89 5.48
C GLN A 116 20.57 -35.36 5.74
N GLN A 117 20.00 -35.97 6.78
CA GLN A 117 20.18 -37.40 7.06
C GLN A 117 19.46 -38.25 6.00
N ALA A 118 18.23 -37.88 5.63
CA ALA A 118 17.48 -38.55 4.56
C ALA A 118 18.22 -38.46 3.21
N GLN A 119 18.82 -37.31 2.89
CA GLN A 119 19.65 -37.15 1.69
C GLN A 119 20.84 -38.11 1.69
N ARG A 120 21.55 -38.24 2.82
CA ARG A 120 22.67 -39.18 2.96
C ARG A 120 22.22 -40.61 2.75
N GLN A 121 21.16 -41.05 3.42
CA GLN A 121 20.62 -42.40 3.26
C GLN A 121 20.18 -42.70 1.82
N GLN A 122 19.63 -41.70 1.12
CA GLN A 122 19.26 -41.85 -0.27
C GLN A 122 20.50 -42.01 -1.16
N SER A 123 21.54 -41.20 -0.94
CA SER A 123 22.82 -41.31 -1.66
C SER A 123 23.51 -42.66 -1.41
N GLU A 124 23.46 -43.19 -0.18
CA GLU A 124 24.01 -44.51 0.16
C GLU A 124 23.22 -45.63 -0.50
N ARG A 125 21.88 -45.55 -0.55
CA ARG A 125 21.04 -46.51 -1.27
C ARG A 125 21.35 -46.53 -2.76
N LEU A 126 21.48 -45.36 -3.37
CA LEU A 126 21.86 -45.23 -4.79
C LEU A 126 23.26 -45.79 -5.03
N ALA A 127 24.22 -45.53 -4.16
CA ALA A 127 25.56 -46.07 -4.25
C ALA A 127 25.58 -47.61 -4.15
N GLN A 128 24.84 -48.20 -3.20
CA GLN A 128 24.71 -49.66 -3.07
C GLN A 128 24.05 -50.29 -4.31
N GLN A 129 22.99 -49.68 -4.83
CA GLN A 129 22.33 -50.15 -6.05
C GLN A 129 23.28 -50.11 -7.26
N ASN A 130 24.09 -49.03 -7.38
CA ASN A 130 25.07 -48.91 -8.47
C ASN A 130 26.19 -49.96 -8.35
N GLN A 131 26.65 -50.25 -7.12
CA GLN A 131 27.63 -51.32 -6.88
C GLN A 131 27.07 -52.70 -7.28
N GLN A 132 25.82 -53.01 -6.92
CA GLN A 132 25.18 -54.26 -7.34
C GLN A 132 25.05 -54.36 -8.87
N ALA A 133 24.63 -53.27 -9.52
CA ALA A 133 24.54 -53.23 -10.99
C ALA A 133 25.90 -53.44 -11.67
N ARG A 134 26.98 -52.87 -11.11
CA ARG A 134 28.35 -53.10 -11.61
C ARG A 134 28.79 -54.55 -11.47
N GLN A 135 28.56 -55.17 -10.31
CA GLN A 135 28.90 -56.59 -10.10
C GLN A 135 28.15 -57.51 -11.07
N GLN A 136 26.87 -57.22 -11.32
CA GLN A 136 26.05 -57.98 -12.26
C GLN A 136 26.58 -57.82 -13.70
N THR A 137 27.00 -56.61 -14.07
CA THR A 137 27.64 -56.33 -15.37
C THR A 137 28.98 -57.05 -15.53
N GLU A 138 29.82 -57.06 -14.48
CA GLU A 138 31.12 -57.76 -14.50
C GLU A 138 30.96 -59.28 -14.63
N GLN A 139 29.95 -59.88 -13.98
CA GLN A 139 29.65 -61.31 -14.13
C GLN A 139 29.20 -61.66 -15.55
N LEU A 140 28.30 -60.87 -16.14
CA LEU A 140 27.91 -61.05 -17.54
C LEU A 140 29.12 -60.92 -18.47
N ARG A 141 29.99 -59.93 -18.22
CA ARG A 141 31.19 -59.71 -19.04
C ARG A 141 32.19 -60.85 -18.93
N GLN A 142 32.34 -61.49 -17.77
CA GLN A 142 33.20 -62.67 -17.60
C GLN A 142 32.67 -63.92 -18.29
N GLN A 143 31.35 -64.15 -18.29
CA GLN A 143 30.72 -65.21 -19.09
C GLN A 143 30.83 -64.95 -20.60
N SER A 144 31.00 -63.68 -21.00
CA SER A 144 31.11 -63.26 -22.40
C SER A 144 32.56 -63.20 -22.92
N GLN A 145 33.56 -63.76 -22.23
CA GLN A 145 34.96 -63.73 -22.66
C GLN A 145 35.20 -64.63 -23.90
N GLN A 146 34.83 -64.12 -25.07
CA GLN A 146 35.53 -64.39 -26.33
C GLN A 146 36.35 -63.15 -26.70
N PRO A 147 37.62 -63.30 -27.16
CA PRO A 147 38.47 -62.17 -27.51
C PRO A 147 38.01 -61.58 -28.84
N VAL A 148 37.29 -60.45 -28.80
CA VAL A 148 37.15 -59.58 -29.98
C VAL A 148 38.29 -58.56 -29.99
N ALA A 149 39.14 -58.69 -31.00
CA ALA A 149 40.19 -57.77 -31.33
C ALA A 149 39.62 -56.37 -31.64
N VAL A 150 40.35 -55.35 -31.15
CA VAL A 150 40.43 -53.96 -31.61
C VAL A 150 39.42 -53.51 -32.68
N ALA A 151 38.44 -52.72 -32.24
CA ALA A 151 37.76 -51.72 -33.07
C ALA A 151 37.56 -50.44 -32.23
N PRO A 152 37.71 -49.24 -32.80
CA PRO A 152 37.73 -47.99 -32.04
C PRO A 152 36.40 -47.76 -31.34
N ALA A 153 36.47 -47.33 -30.09
CA ALA A 153 35.33 -46.93 -29.30
C ALA A 153 34.55 -45.80 -30.00
N PRO A 154 33.23 -45.94 -30.23
CA PRO A 154 32.39 -44.77 -30.26
C PRO A 154 32.35 -44.26 -28.83
N GLN A 155 33.09 -43.19 -28.58
CA GLN A 155 32.89 -42.29 -27.47
C GLN A 155 31.45 -41.77 -27.53
N ALA A 156 30.51 -42.53 -26.99
CA ALA A 156 29.21 -42.00 -26.60
C ALA A 156 29.45 -41.16 -25.34
N GLN A 157 30.12 -40.02 -25.54
CA GLN A 157 30.06 -38.89 -24.64
C GLN A 157 28.58 -38.57 -24.46
N GLN A 158 28.06 -38.94 -23.31
CA GLN A 158 27.40 -38.03 -22.37
C GLN A 158 27.19 -36.62 -22.94
N GLN A 159 26.23 -36.50 -23.85
CA GLN A 159 25.65 -35.25 -24.34
C GLN A 159 24.13 -35.43 -24.29
N GLN A 160 23.61 -35.57 -23.08
CA GLN A 160 22.33 -34.97 -22.73
C GLN A 160 22.69 -34.00 -21.61
N GLN A 161 23.33 -32.89 -21.97
CA GLN A 161 22.62 -31.62 -22.03
C GLN A 161 21.84 -31.41 -20.73
N GLY A 162 22.62 -31.24 -19.65
CA GLY A 162 22.28 -30.19 -18.71
C GLY A 162 22.10 -28.93 -19.55
N ALA A 163 20.86 -28.45 -19.61
CA ALA A 163 20.53 -27.16 -20.14
C ALA A 163 21.31 -26.13 -19.32
N GLN A 164 22.51 -25.81 -19.79
CA GLN A 164 23.20 -24.59 -19.47
C GLN A 164 22.44 -23.46 -20.18
N ALA A 165 21.33 -23.06 -19.57
CA ALA A 165 20.93 -21.66 -19.56
C ALA A 165 21.37 -21.11 -18.20
N GLN A 166 22.68 -20.98 -18.03
CA GLN A 166 23.29 -20.33 -16.88
C GLN A 166 23.87 -18.99 -17.35
N GLU A 167 23.02 -18.23 -18.03
CA GLU A 167 23.12 -16.78 -18.18
C GLU A 167 22.04 -16.21 -17.25
N GLY A 168 22.43 -15.89 -16.01
CA GLY A 168 21.56 -15.29 -14.99
C GLY A 168 20.29 -16.09 -14.71
N ALA A 169 20.35 -17.10 -13.83
CA ALA A 169 19.18 -17.90 -13.45
C ALA A 169 17.99 -16.97 -13.11
N GLU A 170 16.98 -16.97 -13.98
CA GLU A 170 15.76 -16.22 -13.77
C GLU A 170 15.04 -16.84 -12.57
N GLN A 171 14.93 -16.07 -11.50
CA GLN A 171 14.25 -16.46 -10.27
C GLN A 171 12.79 -16.06 -10.37
N GLN A 172 11.90 -16.91 -9.88
CA GLN A 172 10.46 -16.66 -9.90
C GLN A 172 9.97 -16.39 -8.48
N ILE A 173 9.09 -15.40 -8.34
CA ILE A 173 8.41 -15.06 -7.10
C ILE A 173 6.91 -14.91 -7.36
N VAL A 174 6.11 -15.30 -6.38
CA VAL A 174 4.67 -15.06 -6.35
C VAL A 174 4.37 -14.21 -5.13
N GLY A 175 3.72 -13.08 -5.32
CA GLY A 175 3.45 -12.12 -4.26
C GLY A 175 2.22 -11.27 -4.53
N GLU A 176 1.93 -10.38 -3.60
CA GLU A 176 0.90 -9.35 -3.69
C GLU A 176 1.57 -8.00 -3.96
N VAL A 177 1.00 -7.21 -4.86
CA VAL A 177 1.52 -5.90 -5.25
C VAL A 177 1.23 -4.88 -4.16
N LEU A 178 2.27 -4.24 -3.63
CA LEU A 178 2.11 -3.10 -2.71
C LEU A 178 2.06 -1.79 -3.46
N SER A 179 2.91 -1.65 -4.47
CA SER A 179 2.94 -0.49 -5.36
C SER A 179 3.53 -0.90 -6.72
N ALA A 180 3.04 -0.27 -7.78
CA ALA A 180 3.49 -0.51 -9.15
C ALA A 180 3.66 0.83 -9.88
N ASN A 181 4.84 1.05 -10.43
CA ASN A 181 5.18 2.21 -11.27
C ASN A 181 5.94 1.73 -12.52
N ASP A 182 6.17 2.63 -13.48
CA ASP A 182 6.87 2.30 -14.73
C ASP A 182 8.31 1.82 -14.54
N ASP A 183 8.97 2.24 -13.46
CA ASP A 183 10.37 1.92 -13.16
C ASP A 183 10.53 0.86 -12.05
N GLU A 184 9.50 0.63 -11.23
CA GLU A 184 9.63 -0.20 -10.05
C GLU A 184 8.32 -0.94 -9.72
N LEU A 185 8.45 -2.22 -9.36
CA LEU A 185 7.37 -3.01 -8.79
C LEU A 185 7.76 -3.50 -7.40
N LEU A 186 6.89 -3.26 -6.43
CA LEU A 186 7.12 -3.61 -5.04
C LEU A 186 6.15 -4.71 -4.61
N LEU A 187 6.70 -5.88 -4.27
CA LEU A 187 5.92 -7.07 -3.93
C LEU A 187 6.08 -7.44 -2.46
N SER A 188 5.02 -7.95 -1.86
CA SER A 188 5.08 -8.70 -0.61
C SER A 188 4.85 -10.19 -0.87
N SER A 189 5.70 -11.03 -0.30
CA SER A 189 5.51 -12.49 -0.27
C SER A 189 5.22 -12.87 1.19
N ARG A 190 4.32 -13.84 1.41
CA ARG A 190 3.83 -14.19 2.75
C ARG A 190 4.97 -14.67 3.65
N GLY A 191 5.44 -13.77 4.52
CA GLY A 191 6.50 -14.05 5.50
C GLY A 191 7.93 -13.72 5.04
N GLU A 192 8.10 -13.14 3.86
CA GLU A 192 9.38 -12.69 3.33
C GLU A 192 9.48 -11.15 3.33
N PRO A 193 10.71 -10.57 3.38
CA PRO A 193 10.88 -9.13 3.21
C PRO A 193 10.33 -8.67 1.85
N GLN A 194 9.83 -7.45 1.83
CA GLN A 194 9.33 -6.80 0.62
C GLN A 194 10.40 -6.82 -0.48
N LEU A 195 10.03 -7.31 -1.67
CA LEU A 195 10.93 -7.39 -2.81
C LEU A 195 10.66 -6.23 -3.76
N ARG A 196 11.68 -5.39 -3.95
CA ARG A 196 11.70 -4.29 -4.92
C ARG A 196 12.29 -4.78 -6.22
N LEU A 197 11.49 -4.87 -7.28
CA LEU A 197 11.93 -5.25 -8.62
C LEU A 197 12.10 -4.02 -9.50
N GLN A 198 13.26 -3.88 -10.13
CA GLN A 198 13.51 -2.84 -11.13
C GLN A 198 12.84 -3.23 -12.45
N MET A 199 12.03 -2.33 -13.01
CA MET A 199 11.39 -2.48 -14.31
C MET A 199 12.34 -2.00 -15.40
N SER A 200 12.26 -2.58 -16.59
CA SER A 200 13.02 -2.13 -17.75
C SER A 200 12.11 -2.10 -18.98
N PRO A 201 12.46 -1.35 -20.05
CA PRO A 201 11.71 -1.38 -21.30
C PRO A 201 11.64 -2.78 -21.96
N GLN A 202 12.46 -3.72 -21.52
CA GLN A 202 12.47 -5.11 -21.99
C GLN A 202 11.57 -6.03 -21.15
N THR A 203 11.03 -5.54 -20.04
CA THR A 203 10.20 -6.36 -19.15
C THR A 203 8.84 -6.62 -19.80
N GLN A 204 8.48 -7.89 -19.90
CA GLN A 204 7.19 -8.28 -20.49
C GLN A 204 6.12 -8.34 -19.40
N VAL A 205 5.18 -7.40 -19.45
CA VAL A 205 4.07 -7.30 -18.48
C VAL A 205 2.76 -7.79 -19.11
N THR A 206 2.05 -8.63 -18.38
CA THR A 206 0.72 -9.11 -18.73
C THR A 206 -0.22 -9.02 -17.54
N VAL A 207 -1.44 -8.54 -17.76
CA VAL A 207 -2.52 -8.46 -16.77
C VAL A 207 -3.69 -9.26 -17.31
N ASP A 208 -4.14 -10.28 -16.57
CA ASP A 208 -5.20 -11.21 -16.98
C ASP A 208 -4.98 -11.83 -18.38
N GLY A 209 -3.72 -12.13 -18.70
CA GLY A 209 -3.32 -12.70 -19.99
C GLY A 209 -3.28 -11.72 -21.17
N ARG A 210 -3.53 -10.43 -20.94
CA ARG A 210 -3.39 -9.37 -21.95
C ARG A 210 -2.09 -8.60 -21.73
N GLN A 211 -1.42 -8.20 -22.81
CA GLN A 211 -0.23 -7.35 -22.73
C GLN A 211 -0.62 -6.00 -22.11
N ALA A 212 0.14 -5.58 -21.10
CA ALA A 212 -0.12 -4.37 -20.33
C ALA A 212 1.20 -3.71 -19.93
N SER A 213 1.12 -2.57 -19.24
CA SER A 213 2.27 -1.86 -18.68
C SER A 213 2.33 -2.04 -17.15
N ALA A 214 3.46 -1.68 -16.54
CA ALA A 214 3.61 -1.78 -15.08
C ALA A 214 2.59 -0.92 -14.32
N GLY A 215 2.28 0.28 -14.83
CA GLY A 215 1.24 1.16 -14.26
C GLY A 215 -0.20 0.62 -14.37
N ASP A 216 -0.46 -0.40 -15.19
CA ASP A 216 -1.78 -1.04 -15.28
C ASP A 216 -2.00 -2.11 -14.19
N ILE A 217 -0.94 -2.46 -13.44
CA ILE A 217 -1.01 -3.42 -12.35
C ILE A 217 -1.61 -2.74 -11.12
N GLN A 218 -2.72 -3.27 -10.61
CA GLN A 218 -3.36 -2.72 -9.42
C GLN A 218 -2.70 -3.20 -8.13
N GLU A 219 -2.58 -2.31 -7.16
CA GLU A 219 -2.23 -2.66 -5.78
C GLU A 219 -3.20 -3.71 -5.22
N GLY A 220 -2.68 -4.67 -4.45
CA GLY A 220 -3.43 -5.83 -3.97
C GLY A 220 -3.63 -6.96 -5.00
N SER A 221 -3.23 -6.77 -6.26
CA SER A 221 -3.28 -7.85 -7.26
C SER A 221 -2.25 -8.93 -6.93
N GLN A 222 -2.60 -10.17 -7.29
CA GLN A 222 -1.65 -11.27 -7.19
C GLN A 222 -0.75 -11.26 -8.43
N VAL A 223 0.56 -11.31 -8.22
CA VAL A 223 1.55 -11.27 -9.30
C VAL A 223 2.49 -12.44 -9.21
N ARG A 224 2.77 -13.03 -10.37
CA ARG A 224 3.86 -13.96 -10.61
C ARG A 224 4.91 -13.23 -11.44
N ALA A 225 6.05 -12.94 -10.82
CA ALA A 225 7.14 -12.22 -11.47
C ALA A 225 8.37 -13.13 -11.61
N SER A 226 9.02 -13.06 -12.77
CA SER A 226 10.34 -13.62 -13.02
C SER A 226 11.34 -12.47 -13.08
N TYR A 227 12.42 -12.57 -12.31
CA TYR A 227 13.47 -11.55 -12.21
C TYR A 227 14.86 -12.17 -12.28
N ARG A 228 15.83 -11.37 -12.70
CA ARG A 228 17.26 -11.71 -12.68
C ARG A 228 17.96 -10.77 -11.71
N THR A 229 18.94 -11.25 -10.98
CA THR A 229 19.81 -10.37 -10.19
C THR A 229 20.94 -9.91 -11.10
N ASP A 230 21.05 -8.60 -11.30
CA ASP A 230 22.17 -8.04 -12.06
C ASP A 230 23.46 -8.18 -11.24
N ALA A 231 24.50 -8.78 -11.83
CA ALA A 231 25.74 -9.09 -11.12
C ALA A 231 26.61 -7.84 -10.83
N GLN A 232 26.32 -6.70 -11.46
CA GLN A 232 27.07 -5.45 -11.27
C GLN A 232 26.47 -4.58 -10.15
N SER A 233 25.15 -4.48 -10.09
CA SER A 233 24.40 -3.67 -9.12
C SER A 233 23.90 -4.48 -7.92
N GLY A 234 23.69 -5.78 -8.08
CA GLY A 234 23.05 -6.64 -7.08
C GLY A 234 21.53 -6.43 -6.98
N GLU A 235 20.94 -5.59 -7.82
CA GLU A 235 19.50 -5.31 -7.80
C GLU A 235 18.72 -6.35 -8.64
N PRO A 236 17.54 -6.77 -8.19
CA PRO A 236 16.70 -7.69 -8.95
C PRO A 236 15.92 -6.94 -10.03
N GLN A 237 16.19 -7.28 -11.29
CA GLN A 237 15.54 -6.72 -12.48
C GLN A 237 14.46 -7.67 -13.00
N ALA A 238 13.25 -7.16 -13.19
CA ALA A 238 12.12 -7.94 -13.69
C ALA A 238 12.27 -8.26 -15.19
N VAL A 239 11.99 -9.50 -15.56
CA VAL A 239 12.01 -9.98 -16.96
C VAL A 239 10.59 -10.24 -17.46
N ARG A 240 9.75 -10.87 -16.64
CA ARG A 240 8.35 -11.17 -16.96
C ARG A 240 7.48 -10.94 -15.75
N ILE A 241 6.32 -10.33 -15.94
CA ILE A 241 5.34 -10.07 -14.88
C ILE A 241 3.97 -10.50 -15.38
N GLU A 242 3.34 -11.37 -14.61
CA GLU A 242 1.98 -11.85 -14.84
C GLU A 242 1.14 -11.45 -13.63
N ALA A 243 0.28 -10.44 -13.82
CA ALA A 243 -0.67 -9.98 -12.81
C ALA A 243 -2.04 -10.60 -13.06
N THR A 244 -2.70 -11.01 -11.98
CA THR A 244 -4.12 -11.37 -11.99
C THR A 244 -4.88 -10.40 -11.09
N SER A 245 -5.82 -9.68 -11.70
CA SER A 245 -6.69 -8.76 -10.97
C SER A 245 -7.72 -9.57 -10.19
N GLN A 246 -7.40 -9.95 -8.95
CA GLN A 246 -8.38 -10.56 -8.06
C GLN A 246 -9.32 -9.48 -7.52
N VAL A 247 -10.37 -9.17 -8.27
CA VAL A 247 -11.65 -8.80 -7.64
C VAL A 247 -12.22 -10.09 -7.05
N GLN A 248 -12.12 -10.23 -5.73
CA GLN A 248 -12.80 -11.33 -5.03
C GLN A 248 -14.32 -11.03 -5.01
N PRO A 249 -15.14 -11.86 -5.66
CA PRO A 249 -16.31 -12.37 -4.97
C PRO A 249 -16.39 -13.89 -5.14
N THR A 250 -15.64 -14.64 -4.34
CA THR A 250 -15.87 -16.09 -4.22
C THR A 250 -16.98 -16.35 -3.20
N ALA A 251 -18.23 -16.22 -3.66
CA ALA A 251 -19.22 -17.23 -3.34
C ALA A 251 -18.90 -18.46 -4.21
N PRO A 252 -18.85 -19.69 -3.66
CA PRO A 252 -18.49 -20.87 -4.44
C PRO A 252 -19.58 -21.19 -5.47
N ALA A 253 -19.24 -21.12 -6.76
CA ALA A 253 -20.02 -21.73 -7.82
C ALA A 253 -19.89 -23.25 -7.72
N ALA A 254 -21.03 -23.93 -7.73
CA ALA A 254 -21.14 -25.38 -7.73
C ALA A 254 -20.39 -26.00 -8.93
N PRO A 255 -19.83 -27.22 -8.80
CA PRO A 255 -19.21 -27.91 -9.93
C PRO A 255 -20.28 -28.31 -10.94
N GLU A 256 -20.33 -27.61 -12.07
CA GLU A 256 -20.96 -28.11 -13.29
C GLU A 256 -20.16 -29.31 -13.77
N SER A 257 -20.70 -30.48 -13.45
CA SER A 257 -20.26 -31.76 -13.98
C SER A 257 -20.55 -31.75 -15.47
N GLY A 258 -19.50 -31.84 -16.28
CA GLY A 258 -19.62 -31.92 -17.72
C GLY A 258 -20.40 -33.16 -18.18
N GLN A 259 -21.19 -32.99 -19.23
CA GLN A 259 -21.43 -34.06 -20.20
C GLN A 259 -21.82 -33.47 -21.55
N SER A 260 -20.81 -33.43 -22.42
CA SER A 260 -20.83 -33.83 -23.83
C SER A 260 -22.04 -33.46 -24.70
N THR A 261 -21.80 -32.55 -25.64
CA THR A 261 -22.39 -32.60 -26.98
C THR A 261 -22.08 -33.96 -27.63
N PRO A 262 -22.99 -34.55 -28.42
CA PRO A 262 -22.84 -34.40 -29.87
C PRO A 262 -24.18 -34.30 -30.62
N GLY A 263 -24.16 -33.55 -31.72
CA GLY A 263 -25.34 -33.24 -32.54
C GLY A 263 -25.90 -34.41 -33.35
N SER A 264 -27.07 -34.16 -33.96
CA SER A 264 -27.54 -34.71 -35.24
C SER A 264 -28.91 -34.09 -35.58
N GLN A 265 -28.90 -33.19 -36.56
CA GLN A 265 -29.78 -33.17 -37.74
C GLN A 265 -31.27 -33.58 -37.57
N GLN A 266 -32.13 -32.55 -37.64
CA GLN A 266 -33.33 -32.34 -38.49
C GLN A 266 -34.44 -33.42 -38.70
N PRO A 267 -35.67 -32.96 -39.06
CA PRO A 267 -36.95 -33.63 -38.85
C PRO A 267 -37.40 -34.46 -40.06
N THR A 268 -38.34 -35.38 -39.85
CA THR A 268 -39.45 -35.57 -40.81
C THR A 268 -40.63 -36.30 -40.14
N GLN A 269 -41.81 -35.96 -40.64
CA GLN A 269 -43.07 -36.65 -40.42
C GLN A 269 -43.09 -38.07 -41.01
#